data_AF-A0A942CP99-F1
#
_entry.id   AF-A0A942CP99-F1
#
_cell.length_a   1.000
_cell.length_b   1.000
_cell.length_c   1.000
_cell.angle_alpha   90.00
_cell.angle_beta   90.00
_cell.angle_gamma   90.00
#
_symmetry.space_group_name_H-M   'P 1'
#
loop_
_entity.id
_entity.type
_entity.pdbx_description
1 polymer ?
#
loop_
_entity_poly.entity_id
_entity_poly.type
_entity_poly.pdbx_seq_one_letter_code
_entity_poly.pdbx_strand_id
1 'polypeptide(L)'
;MAKHEAEETKRNGSKKAAQPRAKRSSSAGQRKSTASTAHTHSNDAPPKAEQAASPKLKEAQQEDAPSTPTTGLDAAASAIGRTLGRTVAAVADKLPWKGSSDGLTLLEEDHRRLESLLAQTAETSEEDVDTRRALIGRIAEELTTHEMMEEKVLYPALKSHSEAKDIVLEGYQEHHVADLVMKELQELPPSDERWGAKLKVLKENLEHHIEEEEGDMFKTARSILSPQQLEEIGAKMQAMKERVDREPRERT
;
A
#
# COMPACT_ATOMS: atom_id res chain seq x y z
N MET A 1 -3.29 53.24 36.83
CA MET A 1 -2.53 53.66 38.03
C MET A 1 -2.97 52.76 39.18
N ALA A 2 -2.45 51.53 39.27
CA ALA A 2 -1.12 51.13 39.75
C ALA A 2 -1.01 51.21 41.29
N LYS A 3 -0.96 50.04 41.96
CA LYS A 3 -0.12 49.77 43.14
C LYS A 3 0.33 48.29 43.12
N HIS A 4 1.66 48.12 42.99
CA HIS A 4 2.49 46.93 43.17
C HIS A 4 2.40 46.39 44.63
N GLU A 5 2.36 45.07 44.88
CA GLU A 5 3.48 44.10 45.15
C GLU A 5 4.36 44.49 46.36
N ALA A 6 4.86 43.61 47.25
CA ALA A 6 5.14 42.16 47.28
C ALA A 6 5.11 41.68 48.76
N GLU A 7 4.62 40.49 49.13
CA GLU A 7 5.22 39.13 49.13
C GLU A 7 6.32 38.86 50.19
N GLU A 8 5.98 38.00 51.17
CA GLU A 8 6.90 37.21 51.98
C GLU A 8 6.16 35.96 52.49
N THR A 9 6.65 34.72 52.24
CA THR A 9 6.76 33.67 53.28
C THR A 9 7.46 32.37 52.83
N LYS A 10 8.67 32.21 53.38
CA LYS A 10 9.32 31.03 53.99
C LYS A 10 9.04 29.58 53.53
N ARG A 11 10.16 28.96 53.15
CA ARG A 11 10.53 27.53 53.15
C ARG A 11 10.18 26.76 54.43
N ASN A 12 9.78 25.50 54.29
CA ASN A 12 9.93 24.46 55.32
C ASN A 12 10.42 23.14 54.67
N GLY A 13 11.33 22.44 55.36
CA GLY A 13 12.02 21.25 54.86
C GLY A 13 11.64 19.95 55.57
N SER A 14 12.23 18.87 55.04
CA SER A 14 12.41 17.54 55.64
C SER A 14 11.22 16.58 55.71
N LYS A 15 11.25 15.52 54.88
CA LYS A 15 11.67 14.16 55.30
C LYS A 15 11.58 13.19 54.11
N LYS A 16 12.72 12.60 53.73
CA LYS A 16 12.86 11.55 52.72
C LYS A 16 12.99 10.21 53.45
N ALA A 17 12.03 9.32 53.27
CA ALA A 17 12.05 7.96 53.83
C ALA A 17 12.76 7.01 52.86
N ALA A 18 13.72 6.25 53.37
CA ALA A 18 14.49 5.24 52.66
C ALA A 18 13.74 3.89 52.66
N GLN A 19 13.69 3.23 51.50
CA GLN A 19 13.18 1.86 51.32
C GLN A 19 14.29 0.83 51.55
N PRO A 20 14.00 -0.39 52.05
CA PRO A 20 15.01 -1.42 52.22
C PRO A 20 15.25 -2.21 50.93
N ARG A 21 16.53 -2.39 50.59
CA ARG A 21 17.04 -3.35 49.60
C ARG A 21 16.89 -4.78 50.12
N ALA A 22 16.31 -5.68 49.31
CA ALA A 22 16.39 -7.12 49.51
C ALA A 22 16.84 -7.84 48.23
N LYS A 23 18.03 -8.46 48.35
CA LYS A 23 18.54 -9.72 47.77
C LYS A 23 18.37 -10.01 46.26
N ARG A 24 19.51 -9.96 45.57
CA ARG A 24 19.80 -10.70 44.32
C ARG A 24 19.87 -12.20 44.64
N SER A 25 19.20 -13.03 43.84
CA SER A 25 19.51 -14.46 43.71
C SER A 25 19.61 -14.84 42.23
N SER A 26 20.75 -15.40 41.87
CA SER A 26 21.09 -16.00 40.59
C SER A 26 20.74 -17.50 40.57
N SER A 27 20.12 -17.97 39.48
CA SER A 27 20.18 -19.36 38.98
C SER A 27 19.79 -19.30 37.50
N ALA A 28 20.57 -19.62 36.46
CA ALA A 28 21.60 -20.64 36.23
C ALA A 28 21.13 -22.08 36.47
N GLY A 29 20.96 -22.84 35.37
CA GLY A 29 20.56 -24.25 35.29
C GLY A 29 19.07 -24.39 34.94
N GLN A 30 18.63 -25.13 33.91
CA GLN A 30 19.15 -26.41 33.47
C GLN A 30 18.66 -26.73 32.05
N ARG A 31 19.60 -27.18 31.21
CA ARG A 31 19.35 -27.86 29.95
C ARG A 31 18.79 -29.27 30.22
N LYS A 32 17.82 -29.71 29.42
CA LYS A 32 17.53 -31.12 29.09
C LYS A 32 17.37 -31.13 27.57
N SER A 33 18.29 -31.62 26.75
CA SER A 33 18.76 -33.00 26.54
C SER A 33 17.62 -33.98 26.24
N THR A 34 17.21 -34.06 24.99
CA THR A 34 16.69 -35.28 24.38
C THR A 34 17.61 -35.64 23.22
N ALA A 35 18.31 -36.75 23.36
CA ALA A 35 19.14 -37.33 22.33
C ALA A 35 18.32 -38.33 21.51
N SER A 36 18.49 -38.24 20.19
CA SER A 36 18.75 -39.34 19.26
C SER A 36 17.77 -40.51 19.21
N THR A 37 17.06 -40.60 18.08
CA THR A 37 16.96 -41.88 17.39
C THR A 37 17.24 -41.64 15.91
N ALA A 38 18.37 -42.18 15.46
CA ALA A 38 18.72 -42.27 14.06
C ALA A 38 17.79 -43.26 13.35
N HIS A 39 17.31 -42.90 12.16
CA HIS A 39 16.96 -43.86 11.12
C HIS A 39 17.77 -43.48 9.87
N THR A 40 18.70 -44.37 9.55
CA THR A 40 19.42 -44.45 8.30
C THR A 40 18.55 -45.09 7.21
N HIS A 41 18.80 -44.68 5.97
CA HIS A 41 18.50 -45.31 4.64
C HIS A 41 17.81 -44.28 3.76
N SER A 42 18.10 -44.12 2.49
CA SER A 42 19.21 -44.46 1.61
C SER A 42 18.99 -43.59 0.37
N ASN A 43 20.07 -43.33 -0.37
CA ASN A 43 20.05 -42.66 -1.67
C ASN A 43 18.96 -43.23 -2.59
N ASP A 44 18.24 -42.35 -3.27
CA ASP A 44 17.93 -42.56 -4.68
C ASP A 44 17.82 -41.24 -5.45
N ALA A 45 18.40 -41.27 -6.65
CA ALA A 45 18.65 -40.16 -7.56
C ALA A 45 17.38 -39.67 -8.30
N PRO A 46 17.38 -38.47 -8.90
CA PRO A 46 16.19 -37.90 -9.53
C PRO A 46 15.92 -38.52 -10.91
N PRO A 47 14.65 -38.69 -11.33
CA PRO A 47 14.37 -38.98 -12.73
C PRO A 47 14.50 -37.72 -13.59
N LYS A 48 14.96 -37.99 -14.81
CA LYS A 48 15.46 -37.07 -15.83
C LYS A 48 14.37 -36.21 -16.46
N ALA A 49 14.82 -35.05 -16.94
CA ALA A 49 14.13 -34.21 -17.91
C ALA A 49 13.82 -34.99 -19.20
N GLU A 50 12.61 -34.81 -19.72
CA GLU A 50 12.23 -35.20 -21.07
C GLU A 50 11.72 -33.97 -21.82
N GLN A 51 12.39 -33.68 -22.94
CA GLN A 51 12.04 -32.65 -23.92
C GLN A 51 11.06 -33.25 -24.94
N ALA A 52 9.98 -32.53 -25.25
CA ALA A 52 9.29 -32.51 -26.56
C ALA A 52 8.02 -31.64 -26.42
N ALA A 53 7.50 -30.89 -27.38
CA ALA A 53 7.94 -30.35 -28.66
C ALA A 53 6.87 -29.31 -29.04
N SER A 54 7.26 -28.19 -29.62
CA SER A 54 6.33 -27.15 -30.09
C SER A 54 5.48 -27.62 -31.28
N PRO A 55 4.19 -27.24 -31.38
CA PRO A 55 3.47 -27.34 -32.64
C PRO A 55 3.69 -26.08 -33.49
N LYS A 56 4.08 -26.34 -34.75
CA LYS A 56 4.36 -25.38 -35.83
C LYS A 56 3.09 -24.67 -36.32
N LEU A 57 3.30 -23.41 -36.69
CA LEU A 57 2.43 -22.56 -37.51
C LEU A 57 2.09 -23.24 -38.86
N LYS A 58 0.85 -23.07 -39.32
CA LYS A 58 0.46 -23.27 -40.72
C LYS A 58 -0.02 -21.94 -41.30
N GLU A 59 0.72 -21.45 -42.28
CA GLU A 59 0.25 -20.48 -43.26
C GLU A 59 -0.71 -21.15 -44.25
N ALA A 60 -1.76 -20.41 -44.65
CA ALA A 60 -2.53 -20.68 -45.85
C ALA A 60 -3.04 -19.36 -46.44
N GLN A 61 -2.27 -18.87 -47.40
CA GLN A 61 -2.64 -18.34 -48.71
C GLN A 61 -3.88 -17.43 -48.89
N GLN A 62 -3.58 -16.33 -49.59
CA GLN A 62 -4.41 -15.25 -50.07
C GLN A 62 -5.02 -15.59 -51.45
N GLU A 63 -6.30 -15.30 -51.64
CA GLU A 63 -6.99 -15.28 -52.93
C GLU A 63 -7.83 -13.99 -53.01
N ASP A 64 -7.87 -13.40 -54.21
CA ASP A 64 -8.18 -11.98 -54.48
C ASP A 64 -9.55 -11.79 -55.18
N ALA A 65 -10.29 -10.75 -54.77
CA ALA A 65 -11.34 -9.97 -55.48
C ALA A 65 -12.61 -10.67 -56.08
N PRO A 66 -13.65 -9.94 -56.59
CA PRO A 66 -14.12 -8.55 -56.36
C PRO A 66 -15.62 -8.49 -55.95
N SER A 67 -16.16 -7.32 -55.58
CA SER A 67 -17.61 -7.12 -55.48
C SER A 67 -18.08 -5.69 -55.76
N THR A 68 -18.89 -5.52 -56.81
CA THR A 68 -20.04 -4.60 -56.92
C THR A 68 -21.01 -5.16 -57.98
N PRO A 69 -22.25 -4.68 -58.15
CA PRO A 69 -23.26 -4.21 -57.20
C PRO A 69 -24.66 -4.86 -57.47
N THR A 70 -25.61 -4.85 -56.52
CA THR A 70 -27.03 -4.45 -56.75
C THR A 70 -27.90 -4.53 -55.47
N THR A 71 -28.49 -3.37 -55.15
CA THR A 71 -29.84 -3.07 -54.62
C THR A 71 -30.73 -4.14 -53.95
N GLY A 72 -31.09 -3.87 -52.68
CA GLY A 72 -32.42 -3.92 -52.00
C GLY A 72 -33.30 -5.18 -52.11
N LEU A 73 -34.03 -5.66 -51.09
CA LEU A 73 -34.45 -5.24 -49.74
C LEU A 73 -34.59 -6.57 -48.95
N ASP A 74 -34.20 -6.70 -47.68
CA ASP A 74 -35.11 -6.48 -46.55
C ASP A 74 -34.36 -6.52 -45.20
N ALA A 75 -34.71 -5.55 -44.35
CA ALA A 75 -34.82 -5.57 -42.89
C ALA A 75 -33.97 -6.54 -42.04
N ALA A 76 -33.01 -5.99 -41.29
CA ALA A 76 -33.03 -6.01 -39.80
C ALA A 76 -31.81 -5.27 -39.19
N ALA A 77 -32.12 -4.27 -38.37
CA ALA A 77 -31.31 -3.81 -37.23
C ALA A 77 -29.89 -3.25 -37.50
N SER A 78 -29.82 -2.08 -38.15
CA SER A 78 -28.80 -1.07 -37.82
C SER A 78 -29.49 0.13 -37.16
N ALA A 79 -29.84 -0.02 -35.88
CA ALA A 79 -30.41 1.03 -35.04
C ALA A 79 -30.19 0.74 -33.54
N ILE A 80 -28.96 0.45 -33.12
CA ILE A 80 -28.60 0.36 -31.67
C ILE A 80 -27.34 1.20 -31.34
N GLY A 81 -26.61 1.73 -32.32
CA GLY A 81 -25.30 2.36 -32.06
C GLY A 81 -25.27 3.85 -31.70
N ARG A 82 -26.39 4.59 -31.67
CA ARG A 82 -26.32 6.08 -31.58
C ARG A 82 -27.28 6.78 -30.61
N THR A 83 -28.06 6.05 -29.83
CA THR A 83 -28.99 6.65 -28.83
C THR A 83 -28.63 6.38 -27.38
N LEU A 84 -27.62 5.55 -27.09
CA LEU A 84 -27.14 5.33 -25.70
C LEU A 84 -26.00 6.29 -25.30
N GLY A 85 -25.26 6.86 -26.26
CA GLY A 85 -24.12 7.75 -25.96
C GLY A 85 -24.51 9.14 -25.45
N ARG A 86 -25.72 9.62 -25.75
CA ARG A 86 -26.16 10.99 -25.37
C ARG A 86 -26.93 11.02 -24.05
N THR A 87 -27.51 9.90 -23.62
CA THR A 87 -28.20 9.80 -22.32
C THR A 87 -27.26 9.41 -21.18
N VAL A 88 -26.24 8.59 -21.43
CA VAL A 88 -25.20 8.32 -20.40
C VAL A 88 -24.41 9.60 -20.09
N ALA A 89 -24.06 10.42 -21.09
CA ALA A 89 -23.38 11.69 -20.85
C ALA A 89 -24.23 12.69 -20.02
N ALA A 90 -25.54 12.78 -20.28
CA ALA A 90 -26.44 13.67 -19.56
C ALA A 90 -26.82 13.19 -18.15
N VAL A 91 -26.74 11.87 -17.89
CA VAL A 91 -26.90 11.29 -16.55
C VAL A 91 -25.58 11.33 -15.78
N ALA A 92 -24.44 11.18 -16.46
CA ALA A 92 -23.10 11.34 -15.88
C ALA A 92 -22.83 12.77 -15.39
N ASP A 93 -23.35 13.79 -16.08
CA ASP A 93 -23.31 15.19 -15.62
C ASP A 93 -24.26 15.48 -14.43
N LYS A 94 -25.11 14.52 -14.03
CA LYS A 94 -25.99 14.61 -12.85
C LYS A 94 -25.59 13.64 -11.72
N LEU A 95 -24.44 12.98 -11.84
CA LEU A 95 -23.87 12.20 -10.76
C LEU A 95 -23.08 13.15 -9.84
N PRO A 96 -23.29 13.09 -8.51
CA PRO A 96 -22.75 14.09 -7.58
C PRO A 96 -21.21 14.09 -7.48
N TRP A 97 -20.50 13.13 -8.07
CA TRP A 97 -19.05 12.96 -7.89
C TRP A 97 -18.16 13.88 -8.75
N LYS A 98 -18.72 14.80 -9.53
CA LYS A 98 -17.92 15.76 -10.32
C LYS A 98 -17.63 17.01 -9.48
N GLY A 99 -16.67 16.92 -8.56
CA GLY A 99 -16.23 18.08 -7.79
C GLY A 99 -15.20 17.85 -6.69
N SER A 100 -15.07 16.62 -6.19
CA SER A 100 -14.03 16.22 -5.23
C SER A 100 -13.91 14.70 -5.31
N SER A 101 -12.73 14.16 -5.65
CA SER A 101 -12.52 12.71 -5.66
C SER A 101 -12.87 12.16 -4.27
N ASP A 102 -13.74 11.14 -4.21
CA ASP A 102 -14.02 10.47 -2.95
C ASP A 102 -12.72 9.91 -2.36
N GLY A 103 -12.66 9.74 -1.03
CA GLY A 103 -11.41 9.34 -0.37
C GLY A 103 -10.80 8.06 -0.91
N LEU A 104 -11.62 7.09 -1.32
CA LEU A 104 -11.14 5.81 -1.86
C LEU A 104 -10.49 6.01 -3.23
N THR A 105 -11.09 6.85 -4.08
CA THR A 105 -10.54 7.20 -5.40
C THR A 105 -9.15 7.85 -5.27
N LEU A 106 -8.95 8.71 -4.27
CA LEU A 106 -7.63 9.31 -4.02
C LEU A 106 -6.56 8.28 -3.63
N LEU A 107 -6.94 7.27 -2.84
CA LEU A 107 -6.04 6.19 -2.43
C LEU A 107 -5.74 5.25 -3.60
N GLU A 108 -6.73 4.88 -4.42
CA GLU A 108 -6.52 4.11 -5.66
C GLU A 108 -5.50 4.83 -6.57
N GLU A 109 -5.61 6.15 -6.72
CA GLU A 109 -4.62 6.92 -7.48
C GLU A 109 -3.21 6.88 -6.87
N ASP A 110 -3.07 6.88 -5.55
CA ASP A 110 -1.78 6.71 -4.87
C ASP A 110 -1.23 5.29 -5.05
N HIS A 111 -2.07 4.25 -4.97
CA HIS A 111 -1.68 2.86 -5.24
C HIS A 111 -1.08 2.71 -6.64
N ARG A 112 -1.74 3.26 -7.67
CA ARG A 112 -1.24 3.21 -9.05
C ARG A 112 0.09 3.94 -9.20
N ARG A 113 0.31 5.02 -8.45
CA ARG A 113 1.60 5.73 -8.40
C ARG A 113 2.69 4.88 -7.73
N LEU A 114 2.40 4.29 -6.57
CA LEU A 114 3.32 3.44 -5.82
C LEU A 114 3.73 2.19 -6.61
N GLU A 115 2.77 1.47 -7.18
CA GLU A 115 3.05 0.30 -8.03
C GLU A 115 3.94 0.65 -9.21
N SER A 116 3.68 1.78 -9.87
CA SER A 116 4.49 2.26 -10.99
C SER A 116 5.93 2.54 -10.56
N LEU A 117 6.13 3.20 -9.41
CA LEU A 117 7.47 3.45 -8.86
C LEU A 117 8.18 2.15 -8.47
N LEU A 118 7.47 1.21 -7.82
CA LEU A 118 8.02 -0.09 -7.45
C LEU A 118 8.42 -0.91 -8.68
N ALA A 119 7.61 -0.90 -9.75
CA ALA A 119 7.93 -1.54 -11.01
C ALA A 119 9.18 -0.93 -11.65
N GLN A 120 9.24 0.40 -11.79
CA GLN A 120 10.42 1.09 -12.32
C GLN A 120 11.67 0.79 -11.50
N THR A 121 11.55 0.72 -10.16
CA THR A 121 12.68 0.43 -9.29
C THR A 121 13.15 -1.02 -9.46
N ALA A 122 12.24 -1.97 -9.62
CA ALA A 122 12.55 -3.38 -9.83
C ALA A 122 13.26 -3.66 -11.18
N GLU A 123 13.11 -2.78 -12.17
CA GLU A 123 13.79 -2.87 -13.47
C GLU A 123 15.25 -2.38 -13.43
N THR A 124 15.68 -1.73 -12.34
CA THR A 124 17.05 -1.20 -12.20
C THR A 124 18.09 -2.28 -11.91
N SER A 125 19.31 -2.07 -12.38
CA SER A 125 20.49 -2.89 -12.08
C SER A 125 21.29 -2.34 -10.89
N GLU A 126 22.25 -3.13 -10.37
CA GLU A 126 23.15 -2.70 -9.28
C GLU A 126 24.06 -1.51 -9.67
N GLU A 127 24.24 -1.28 -10.96
CA GLU A 127 25.02 -0.15 -11.49
C GLU A 127 24.22 1.17 -11.48
N ASP A 128 22.88 1.09 -11.41
CA ASP A 128 21.96 2.25 -11.46
C ASP A 128 21.80 2.95 -10.09
N VAL A 129 22.91 3.18 -9.39
CA VAL A 129 22.94 3.63 -7.98
C VAL A 129 22.17 4.92 -7.74
N ASP A 130 22.35 5.92 -8.60
CA ASP A 130 21.69 7.24 -8.44
C ASP A 130 20.19 7.15 -8.73
N THR A 131 19.79 6.35 -9.74
CA THR A 131 18.39 6.09 -10.08
C THR A 131 17.70 5.35 -8.93
N ARG A 132 18.30 4.28 -8.39
CA ARG A 132 17.78 3.54 -7.23
C ARG A 132 17.59 4.45 -6.02
N ARG A 133 18.56 5.33 -5.75
CA ARG A 133 18.50 6.30 -4.65
C ARG A 133 17.35 7.28 -4.83
N ALA A 134 17.18 7.83 -6.03
CA ALA A 134 16.10 8.77 -6.32
C ALA A 134 14.72 8.10 -6.20
N LEU A 135 14.55 6.90 -6.77
CA LEU A 135 13.29 6.17 -6.74
C LEU A 135 12.89 5.76 -5.33
N ILE A 136 13.80 5.22 -4.51
CA ILE A 136 13.48 4.91 -3.10
C ILE A 136 13.16 6.14 -2.28
N GLY A 137 13.86 7.26 -2.51
CA GLY A 137 13.51 8.54 -1.90
C GLY A 137 12.06 8.94 -2.25
N ARG A 138 11.68 8.79 -3.52
CA ARG A 138 10.33 9.11 -3.98
C ARG A 138 9.28 8.16 -3.41
N ILE A 139 9.52 6.85 -3.39
CA ILE A 139 8.60 5.86 -2.82
C ILE A 139 8.38 6.16 -1.33
N ALA A 140 9.43 6.49 -0.58
CA ALA A 140 9.31 6.84 0.83
C ALA A 140 8.42 8.06 1.08
N GLU A 141 8.55 9.11 0.26
CA GLU A 141 7.72 10.31 0.35
C GLU A 141 6.23 10.03 0.06
N GLU A 142 5.97 9.28 -1.02
CA GLU A 142 4.61 8.89 -1.42
C GLU A 142 3.98 7.98 -0.37
N LEU A 143 4.69 6.94 0.07
CA LEU A 143 4.22 5.99 1.07
C LEU A 143 3.90 6.68 2.40
N THR A 144 4.79 7.57 2.88
CA THR A 144 4.54 8.33 4.11
C THR A 144 3.25 9.14 4.03
N THR A 145 2.99 9.78 2.89
CA THR A 145 1.81 10.63 2.71
C THR A 145 0.54 9.78 2.61
N HIS A 146 0.62 8.67 1.89
CA HIS A 146 -0.43 7.68 1.71
C HIS A 146 -0.88 7.09 3.05
N GLU A 147 0.05 6.50 3.81
CA GLU A 147 -0.22 5.91 5.12
C GLU A 147 -0.78 6.95 6.10
N MET A 148 -0.30 8.20 6.05
CA MET A 148 -0.87 9.27 6.86
C MET A 148 -2.35 9.53 6.56
N MET A 149 -2.76 9.49 5.29
CA MET A 149 -4.15 9.68 4.91
C MET A 149 -5.03 8.54 5.41
N GLU A 150 -4.59 7.29 5.27
CA GLU A 150 -5.29 6.15 5.85
C GLU A 150 -5.38 6.23 7.37
N GLU A 151 -4.23 6.29 8.05
CA GLU A 151 -4.18 6.14 9.49
C GLU A 151 -4.87 7.27 10.26
N LYS A 152 -4.86 8.48 9.69
CA LYS A 152 -5.39 9.69 10.35
C LYS A 152 -6.78 10.06 9.87
N VAL A 153 -7.24 9.53 8.73
CA VAL A 153 -8.54 9.88 8.14
C VAL A 153 -9.40 8.64 7.89
N LEU A 154 -8.96 7.70 7.05
CA LEU A 154 -9.78 6.54 6.67
C LEU A 154 -9.98 5.56 7.83
N TYR A 155 -8.90 5.06 8.41
CA TYR A 155 -8.93 4.02 9.44
C TYR A 155 -9.74 4.44 10.67
N PRO A 156 -9.67 5.70 11.18
CA PRO A 156 -10.56 6.14 12.25
C PRO A 156 -12.04 6.11 11.87
N ALA A 157 -12.40 6.41 10.61
CA ALA A 157 -13.77 6.33 10.14
C ALA A 157 -14.25 4.88 10.08
N LEU A 158 -13.43 3.97 9.55
CA LEU A 158 -13.76 2.55 9.39
C LEU A 158 -13.76 1.77 10.70
N LYS A 159 -12.76 1.98 11.57
CA LYS A 159 -12.58 1.23 12.84
C LYS A 159 -13.74 1.39 13.83
N SER A 160 -14.58 2.41 13.64
CA SER A 160 -15.80 2.58 14.43
C SER A 160 -16.86 1.52 14.12
N HIS A 161 -16.71 0.79 13.01
CA HIS A 161 -17.57 -0.29 12.57
C HIS A 161 -16.89 -1.65 12.80
N SER A 162 -17.62 -2.62 13.35
CA SER A 162 -17.11 -3.96 13.65
C SER A 162 -16.62 -4.71 12.40
N GLU A 163 -17.28 -4.47 11.28
CA GLU A 163 -17.09 -5.13 9.98
C GLU A 163 -15.74 -4.80 9.35
N ALA A 164 -15.18 -3.63 9.66
CA ALA A 164 -13.90 -3.18 9.14
C ALA A 164 -12.76 -3.27 10.17
N LYS A 165 -13.04 -3.71 11.40
CA LYS A 165 -12.08 -3.61 12.51
C LYS A 165 -10.81 -4.43 12.26
N ASP A 166 -10.97 -5.67 11.81
CA ASP A 166 -9.83 -6.60 11.67
C ASP A 166 -8.93 -6.17 10.50
N ILE A 167 -9.51 -5.88 9.33
CA ILE A 167 -8.74 -5.39 8.16
C ILE A 167 -8.04 -4.05 8.42
N VAL A 168 -8.64 -3.15 9.22
CA VAL A 168 -7.96 -1.92 9.65
C VAL A 168 -6.78 -2.22 10.59
N LEU A 169 -6.92 -3.20 11.49
CA LEU A 169 -5.82 -3.58 12.39
C LEU A 169 -4.66 -4.24 11.63
N GLU A 170 -4.98 -5.03 10.60
CA GLU A 170 -4.02 -5.61 9.66
C GLU A 170 -3.26 -4.52 8.90
N GLY A 171 -3.96 -3.57 8.28
CA GLY A 171 -3.33 -2.44 7.57
C GLY A 171 -2.32 -1.67 8.43
N TYR A 172 -2.63 -1.40 9.72
CA TYR A 172 -1.64 -0.80 10.64
C TYR A 172 -0.37 -1.66 10.84
N GLN A 173 -0.49 -3.00 10.84
CA GLN A 173 0.67 -3.88 10.97
C GLN A 173 1.45 -3.97 9.66
N GLU A 174 0.76 -3.96 8.53
CA GLU A 174 1.41 -3.95 7.21
C GLU A 174 2.21 -2.66 6.99
N HIS A 175 1.64 -1.48 7.29
CA HIS A 175 2.36 -0.21 7.28
C HIS A 175 3.62 -0.28 8.15
N HIS A 176 3.49 -0.81 9.37
CA HIS A 176 4.63 -0.94 10.26
C HIS A 176 5.76 -1.79 9.65
N VAL A 177 5.42 -2.88 8.96
CA VAL A 177 6.41 -3.72 8.28
C VAL A 177 7.00 -3.00 7.06
N ALA A 178 6.18 -2.35 6.24
CA ALA A 178 6.62 -1.58 5.09
C ALA A 178 7.61 -0.47 5.50
N ASP A 179 7.31 0.27 6.57
CA ASP A 179 8.17 1.30 7.17
C ASP A 179 9.54 0.76 7.61
N LEU A 180 9.55 -0.40 8.28
CA LEU A 180 10.79 -1.04 8.72
C LEU A 180 11.67 -1.43 7.51
N VAL A 181 11.07 -2.05 6.50
CA VAL A 181 11.79 -2.47 5.29
C VAL A 181 12.27 -1.25 4.49
N MET A 182 11.46 -0.20 4.38
CA MET A 182 11.80 1.06 3.73
C MET A 182 13.01 1.72 4.42
N LYS A 183 13.00 1.80 5.75
CA LYS A 183 14.13 2.35 6.50
C LYS A 183 15.42 1.55 6.25
N GLU A 184 15.33 0.23 6.29
CA GLU A 184 16.48 -0.63 6.00
C GLU A 184 16.99 -0.47 4.56
N LEU A 185 16.10 -0.23 3.58
CA LEU A 185 16.47 0.08 2.19
C LEU A 185 17.20 1.42 2.04
N GLN A 186 16.79 2.44 2.80
CA GLN A 186 17.41 3.76 2.79
C GLN A 186 18.81 3.75 3.43
N GLU A 187 19.05 2.88 4.40
CA GLU A 187 20.34 2.72 5.09
C GLU A 187 21.32 1.82 4.32
N LEU A 188 20.82 0.98 3.40
CA LEU A 188 21.62 0.04 2.63
C LEU A 188 22.18 0.71 1.34
N PRO A 189 23.45 0.51 0.98
CA PRO A 189 23.98 1.01 -0.29
C PRO A 189 23.17 0.46 -1.48
N PRO A 190 22.70 1.30 -2.43
CA PRO A 190 21.90 0.81 -3.57
C PRO A 190 22.60 -0.19 -4.49
N SER A 191 23.94 -0.26 -4.43
CA SER A 191 24.77 -1.24 -5.14
C SER A 191 24.98 -2.56 -4.38
N ASP A 192 24.47 -2.69 -3.15
CA ASP A 192 24.58 -3.91 -2.35
C ASP A 192 23.64 -4.99 -2.91
N GLU A 193 24.12 -6.22 -3.08
CA GLU A 193 23.34 -7.34 -3.62
C GLU A 193 22.05 -7.61 -2.81
N ARG A 194 22.05 -7.29 -1.51
CA ARG A 194 20.88 -7.46 -0.62
C ARG A 194 19.80 -6.41 -0.88
N TRP A 195 20.13 -5.30 -1.54
CA TRP A 195 19.21 -4.20 -1.78
C TRP A 195 18.07 -4.63 -2.70
N GLY A 196 18.38 -5.31 -3.81
CA GLY A 196 17.36 -5.82 -4.72
C GLY A 196 16.45 -6.86 -4.05
N ALA A 197 17.01 -7.74 -3.23
CA ALA A 197 16.24 -8.72 -2.47
C ALA A 197 15.30 -8.03 -1.46
N LYS A 198 15.75 -6.96 -0.80
CA LYS A 198 14.95 -6.20 0.15
C LYS A 198 13.85 -5.36 -0.53
N LEU A 199 14.14 -4.77 -1.69
CA LEU A 199 13.14 -4.11 -2.53
C LEU A 199 12.03 -5.08 -2.92
N LYS A 200 12.37 -6.31 -3.28
CA LYS A 200 11.39 -7.34 -3.59
C LYS A 200 10.44 -7.61 -2.42
N VAL A 201 10.97 -7.72 -1.20
CA VAL A 201 10.14 -7.91 0.01
C VAL A 201 9.21 -6.71 0.25
N LEU A 202 9.71 -5.48 0.12
CA LEU A 202 8.86 -4.29 0.24
C LEU A 202 7.74 -4.30 -0.81
N LYS A 203 8.10 -4.60 -2.06
CA LYS A 203 7.16 -4.65 -3.18
C LYS A 203 6.05 -5.66 -2.94
N GLU A 204 6.39 -6.90 -2.57
CA GLU A 204 5.40 -7.95 -2.29
C GLU A 204 4.47 -7.57 -1.12
N ASN A 205 4.99 -6.92 -0.08
CA ASN A 205 4.19 -6.45 1.04
C ASN A 205 3.23 -5.33 0.64
N LEU A 206 3.68 -4.34 -0.13
CA LEU A 206 2.83 -3.24 -0.60
C LEU A 206 1.79 -3.70 -1.64
N GLU A 207 2.15 -4.59 -2.56
CA GLU A 207 1.20 -5.14 -3.53
C GLU A 207 0.09 -5.94 -2.84
N HIS A 208 0.42 -6.71 -1.80
CA HIS A 208 -0.55 -7.43 -0.99
C HIS A 208 -1.48 -6.48 -0.25
N HIS A 209 -0.91 -5.50 0.44
CA HIS A 209 -1.66 -4.45 1.15
C HIS A 209 -2.68 -3.75 0.23
N ILE A 210 -2.22 -3.30 -0.96
CA ILE A 210 -3.08 -2.65 -1.97
C ILE A 210 -4.22 -3.58 -2.42
N GLU A 211 -3.95 -4.87 -2.62
CA GLU A 211 -4.97 -5.85 -3.00
C GLU A 211 -6.04 -6.03 -1.92
N GLU A 212 -5.64 -6.09 -0.64
CA GLU A 212 -6.57 -6.21 0.49
C GLU A 212 -7.40 -4.92 0.66
N GLU A 213 -6.77 -3.76 0.53
CA GLU A 213 -7.44 -2.47 0.62
C GLU A 213 -8.49 -2.30 -0.49
N GLU A 214 -8.07 -2.37 -1.76
CA GLU A 214 -8.98 -2.19 -2.91
C GLU A 214 -10.03 -3.31 -3.00
N GLY A 215 -9.66 -4.51 -2.54
CA GLY A 215 -10.48 -5.69 -2.51
C GLY A 215 -11.53 -5.63 -1.42
N ASP A 216 -11.13 -5.81 -0.18
CA ASP A 216 -12.04 -6.08 0.93
C ASP A 216 -12.33 -4.82 1.75
N MET A 217 -11.32 -3.97 1.99
CA MET A 217 -11.51 -2.76 2.79
C MET A 217 -12.42 -1.75 2.06
N PHE A 218 -12.19 -1.49 0.78
CA PHE A 218 -12.93 -0.47 0.02
C PHE A 218 -14.36 -0.93 -0.25
N LYS A 219 -14.58 -2.23 -0.50
CA LYS A 219 -15.94 -2.79 -0.55
C LYS A 219 -16.67 -2.60 0.78
N THR A 220 -15.99 -2.88 1.89
CA THR A 220 -16.54 -2.69 3.23
C THR A 220 -16.85 -1.21 3.50
N ALA A 221 -15.91 -0.30 3.17
CA ALA A 221 -16.08 1.14 3.30
C ALA A 221 -17.31 1.64 2.52
N ARG A 222 -17.48 1.22 1.25
CA ARG A 222 -18.65 1.57 0.43
C ARG A 222 -19.97 1.01 0.96
N SER A 223 -19.93 -0.04 1.78
CA SER A 223 -21.13 -0.63 2.40
C SER A 223 -21.57 0.08 3.69
N ILE A 224 -20.62 0.65 4.43
CA ILE A 224 -20.88 1.26 5.76
C ILE A 224 -20.89 2.79 5.74
N LEU A 225 -20.24 3.43 4.76
CA LEU A 225 -20.17 4.88 4.62
C LEU A 225 -21.07 5.37 3.48
N SER A 226 -21.75 6.49 3.69
CA SER A 226 -22.51 7.16 2.63
C SER A 226 -21.57 7.82 1.62
N PRO A 227 -22.05 8.08 0.38
CA PRO A 227 -21.27 8.85 -0.59
C PRO A 227 -20.79 10.21 -0.05
N GLN A 228 -21.63 10.90 0.73
CA GLN A 228 -21.27 12.18 1.34
C GLN A 228 -20.13 12.02 2.37
N GLN A 229 -20.13 10.94 3.16
CA GLN A 229 -19.03 10.67 4.10
C GLN A 229 -17.72 10.39 3.35
N LEU A 230 -17.78 9.67 2.24
CA LEU A 230 -16.60 9.39 1.41
C LEU A 230 -16.05 10.67 0.73
N GLU A 231 -16.92 11.57 0.30
CA GLU A 231 -16.53 12.91 -0.20
C GLU A 231 -15.87 13.76 0.91
N GLU A 232 -16.43 13.76 2.12
CA GLU A 232 -15.83 14.45 3.28
C GLU A 232 -14.47 13.88 3.68
N ILE A 233 -14.30 12.56 3.60
CA ILE A 233 -13.00 11.90 3.80
C ILE A 233 -12.03 12.34 2.72
N GLY A 234 -12.44 12.32 1.44
CA GLY A 234 -11.61 12.78 0.33
C GLY A 234 -11.14 14.23 0.49
N ALA A 235 -12.04 15.13 0.90
CA ALA A 235 -11.67 16.53 1.18
C ALA A 235 -10.62 16.66 2.31
N LYS A 236 -10.75 15.86 3.38
CA LYS A 236 -9.78 15.85 4.49
C LYS A 236 -8.41 15.31 4.07
N MET A 237 -8.40 14.24 3.27
CA MET A 237 -7.19 13.64 2.71
C MET A 237 -6.47 14.60 1.77
N GLN A 238 -7.20 15.22 0.83
CA GLN A 238 -6.65 16.21 -0.08
C GLN A 238 -6.02 17.40 0.66
N ALA A 239 -6.71 17.93 1.67
CA ALA A 239 -6.16 19.00 2.50
C ALA A 239 -4.91 18.57 3.29
N MET A 240 -4.84 17.30 3.69
CA MET A 240 -3.66 16.74 4.35
C MET A 240 -2.48 16.65 3.38
N LYS A 241 -2.69 16.13 2.17
CA LYS A 241 -1.68 16.02 1.12
C LYS A 241 -1.08 17.39 0.79
N GLU A 242 -1.94 18.39 0.56
CA GLU A 242 -1.50 19.77 0.31
C GLU A 242 -0.68 20.38 1.45
N ARG A 243 -0.97 20.00 2.71
CA ARG A 243 -0.19 20.46 3.86
C ARG A 243 1.18 19.81 3.91
N VAL A 244 1.27 18.51 3.67
CA VAL A 244 2.54 17.78 3.61
C VAL A 244 3.42 18.33 2.49
N ASP A 245 2.84 18.61 1.32
CA ASP A 245 3.57 19.19 0.17
C ASP A 245 4.12 20.60 0.46
N ARG A 246 3.43 21.41 1.26
CA ARG A 246 3.86 22.79 1.62
C ARG A 246 4.88 22.83 2.75
N GLU A 247 4.85 21.84 3.64
CA GLU A 247 5.77 21.72 4.77
C GLU A 247 6.60 20.44 4.62
N PRO A 248 7.52 20.37 3.62
CA PRO A 248 8.43 19.23 3.52
C PRO A 248 9.20 19.14 4.84
N ARG A 249 9.07 18.00 5.51
CA ARG A 249 9.64 17.84 6.86
C ARG A 249 11.14 18.15 6.84
N GLU A 250 11.61 18.92 7.82
CA GLU A 250 13.04 19.00 8.10
C GLU A 250 13.55 17.59 8.39
N ARG A 251 14.48 17.12 7.56
CA ARG A 251 15.06 15.79 7.61
C ARG A 251 15.94 15.72 8.87
N THR A 252 15.37 15.29 10.01
CA THR A 252 16.09 15.10 11.28
C THR A 252 16.85 13.78 11.32
#